data_AF-A0A132H9B3-F1
#
_entry.id   AF-A0A132H9B3-F1
#
_cell.length_a   1.000
_cell.length_b   1.000
_cell.length_c   1.000
_cell.angle_alpha   90.00
_cell.angle_beta   90.00
_cell.angle_gamma   90.00
#
_symmetry.space_group_name_H-M   'P 1'
#
loop_
_entity.id
_entity.type
_entity.pdbx_description
1 polymer ?
#
loop_
_entity_poly.entity_id
_entity_poly.type
_entity_poly.pdbx_seq_one_letter_code
_entity_poly.pdbx_strand_id
1 'polypeptide(L)'
;MIRPTVQENFSRYADCIAACNAAAAACLKCAAACLEEPDTRKMTRCIALDMDCAGIANLAASYMLRNSEFAPLVCEDCAEVCKWCKEECERYDHWHCQECAKACAACMEMCLKMTA
;
A
#
# COMPACT_ATOMS: atom_id res chain seq x y z
N MET A 1 -18.13 -15.26 -29.17
CA MET A 1 -17.74 -14.62 -27.89
C MET A 1 -16.24 -14.46 -27.91
N ILE A 2 -15.74 -13.25 -28.19
CA ILE A 2 -14.30 -12.96 -28.14
C ILE A 2 -13.96 -12.83 -26.66
N ARG A 3 -13.16 -13.77 -26.16
CA ARG A 3 -12.56 -13.69 -24.82
C ARG A 3 -11.54 -12.55 -24.91
N PRO A 4 -11.65 -11.46 -24.11
CA PRO A 4 -10.66 -10.39 -24.13
C PRO A 4 -9.27 -11.00 -23.96
N THR A 5 -8.30 -10.54 -24.75
CA THR A 5 -6.95 -11.07 -24.66
C THR A 5 -6.40 -10.81 -23.26
N VAL A 6 -5.59 -11.72 -22.72
CA VAL A 6 -4.95 -11.56 -21.40
C VAL A 6 -4.29 -10.18 -21.26
N GLN A 7 -3.79 -9.63 -22.37
CA GLN A 7 -3.18 -8.31 -22.51
C GLN A 7 -4.10 -7.14 -22.10
N GLU A 8 -5.39 -7.17 -22.45
CA GLU A 8 -6.32 -6.06 -22.18
C GLU A 8 -6.74 -5.99 -20.70
N ASN A 9 -6.75 -7.14 -20.01
CA ASN A 9 -7.06 -7.21 -18.58
C ASN A 9 -5.94 -6.64 -17.70
N PHE A 10 -4.69 -6.67 -18.16
CA PHE A 10 -3.57 -6.03 -17.45
C PHE A 10 -3.71 -4.51 -17.36
N SER A 11 -4.48 -3.89 -18.27
CA SER A 11 -4.60 -2.43 -18.36
C SER A 11 -5.43 -1.81 -17.24
N ARG A 12 -6.45 -2.49 -16.71
CA ARG A 12 -7.43 -1.87 -15.79
C ARG A 12 -6.81 -1.49 -14.45
N TYR A 13 -5.96 -2.37 -13.91
CA TYR A 13 -5.41 -2.24 -12.55
C TYR A 13 -3.93 -1.86 -12.52
N ALA A 14 -3.29 -1.66 -13.68
CA ALA A 14 -1.83 -1.49 -13.78
C ALA A 14 -1.29 -0.44 -12.80
N ASP A 15 -1.90 0.75 -12.78
CA ASP A 15 -1.45 1.86 -11.94
C ASP A 15 -1.69 1.59 -10.45
N CYS A 16 -2.83 0.97 -10.10
CA CYS A 16 -3.14 0.62 -8.72
C CYS A 16 -2.21 -0.49 -8.19
N ILE A 17 -1.95 -1.52 -9.01
CA ILE A 17 -0.98 -2.57 -8.70
C ILE A 17 0.42 -1.97 -8.49
N ALA A 18 0.85 -1.06 -9.35
CA ALA A 18 2.14 -0.38 -9.20
C ALA A 18 2.21 0.42 -7.89
N ALA A 19 1.14 1.15 -7.54
CA ALA A 19 1.06 1.91 -6.30
C ALA A 19 1.06 1.00 -5.06
N CYS A 20 0.30 -0.09 -5.06
CA CYS A 20 0.32 -1.10 -4.00
C CYS A 20 1.72 -1.69 -3.78
N ASN A 21 2.38 -2.11 -4.86
CA ASN A 21 3.73 -2.68 -4.77
C ASN A 21 4.74 -1.65 -4.26
N ALA A 22 4.64 -0.40 -4.70
CA ALA A 22 5.49 0.69 -4.22
C ALA A 22 5.27 0.99 -2.73
N ALA A 23 4.02 1.05 -2.28
CA ALA A 23 3.68 1.23 -0.87
C ALA A 23 4.19 0.07 -0.02
N ALA A 24 4.00 -1.18 -0.45
CA ALA A 24 4.49 -2.34 0.28
C ALA A 24 6.03 -2.31 0.45
N ALA A 25 6.77 -1.99 -0.62
CA ALA A 25 8.22 -1.86 -0.56
C ALA A 25 8.65 -0.70 0.35
N ALA A 26 7.99 0.46 0.26
CA ALA A 26 8.27 1.62 1.10
C ALA A 26 8.00 1.35 2.57
N CYS A 27 6.88 0.70 2.91
CA CYS A 27 6.52 0.35 4.27
C CYS A 27 7.53 -0.64 4.88
N LEU A 28 7.89 -1.71 4.17
CA LEU A 28 8.90 -2.65 4.69
C LEU A 28 10.27 -2.00 4.89
N LYS A 29 10.66 -1.08 4.00
CA LYS A 29 11.87 -0.28 4.15
C LYS A 29 11.78 0.66 5.36
N CYS A 30 10.63 1.31 5.56
CA CYS A 30 10.36 2.19 6.69
C CYS A 30 10.41 1.43 8.02
N ALA A 31 9.74 0.28 8.10
CA ALA A 31 9.78 -0.60 9.28
C ALA A 31 11.22 -0.99 9.65
N ALA A 32 12.02 -1.42 8.66
CA ALA A 32 13.42 -1.76 8.86
C ALA A 32 14.25 -0.56 9.32
N ALA A 33 14.03 0.63 8.74
CA ALA A 33 14.73 1.85 9.13
C ALA A 33 14.32 2.33 10.54
N CYS A 34 13.04 2.27 10.89
CA CYS A 34 12.53 2.59 12.22
C CYS A 34 13.16 1.72 13.32
N LEU A 35 13.50 0.46 13.02
CA LEU A 35 14.19 -0.43 13.96
C LEU A 35 15.63 0.01 14.26
N GLU A 36 16.26 0.76 13.36
CA GLU A 36 17.63 1.28 13.51
C GLU A 36 17.66 2.67 14.16
N GLU A 37 16.51 3.31 14.38
CA GLU A 37 16.44 4.63 15.02
C GLU A 37 16.74 4.57 16.53
N PRO A 38 17.41 5.58 17.12
CA PRO A 38 17.85 5.55 18.52
C PRO A 38 16.73 5.37 19.56
N ASP A 39 15.49 5.76 19.23
CA ASP A 39 14.32 5.65 20.11
C ASP A 39 13.21 4.80 19.45
N THR A 40 13.55 3.57 19.08
CA THR A 40 12.62 2.60 18.45
C THR A 40 11.31 2.42 19.22
N ARG A 41 11.32 2.59 20.55
CA ARG A 41 10.11 2.44 21.38
C ARG A 41 9.01 3.41 20.97
N LYS A 42 9.37 4.65 20.62
CA LYS A 42 8.42 5.65 20.11
C LYS A 42 7.85 5.27 18.74
N MET A 43 8.58 4.49 17.96
CA MET A 43 8.21 4.10 16.59
C MET A 43 7.49 2.75 16.50
N THR A 44 7.20 2.09 17.63
CA THR A 44 6.53 0.79 17.68
C THR A 44 5.21 0.76 16.91
N ARG A 45 4.42 1.84 16.99
CA ARG A 45 3.18 1.98 16.21
C ARG A 45 3.45 2.13 14.71
N CYS A 46 4.45 2.93 14.33
CA CYS A 46 4.86 3.09 12.93
C CYS A 46 5.26 1.74 12.33
N ILE A 47 6.13 1.00 13.01
CA ILE A 47 6.60 -0.33 12.59
C ILE A 47 5.42 -1.30 12.42
N ALA A 48 4.48 -1.32 13.37
CA ALA A 48 3.29 -2.17 13.28
C ALA A 48 2.45 -1.83 12.04
N LEU A 49 2.15 -0.55 11.82
CA LEU A 49 1.36 -0.10 10.68
C LEU A 49 2.08 -0.30 9.34
N ASP A 50 3.39 -0.11 9.28
CA ASP A 50 4.20 -0.39 8.09
C ASP A 50 4.07 -1.86 7.69
N MET A 51 4.15 -2.80 8.65
CA MET A 51 4.01 -4.24 8.37
C MET A 51 2.59 -4.59 7.90
N ASP A 52 1.56 -4.07 8.57
CA ASP A 52 0.16 -4.30 8.20
C ASP A 52 -0.14 -3.73 6.81
N CYS A 53 0.32 -2.50 6.53
CA CYS A 53 0.16 -1.81 5.26
C CYS A 53 0.85 -2.56 4.12
N ALA A 54 2.07 -3.05 4.35
CA ALA A 54 2.75 -3.90 3.36
C ALA A 54 2.00 -5.21 3.09
N GLY A 55 1.44 -5.84 4.13
CA GLY A 55 0.66 -7.06 4.00
C GLY A 55 -0.59 -6.86 3.13
N ILE A 56 -1.40 -5.85 3.45
CA ILE A 56 -2.65 -5.59 2.73
C ILE A 56 -2.42 -5.04 1.32
N ALA A 57 -1.39 -4.23 1.09
CA ALA A 57 -1.06 -3.74 -0.24
C ALA A 57 -0.64 -4.89 -1.18
N ASN A 58 0.15 -5.85 -0.69
CA ASN A 58 0.47 -7.07 -1.44
C ASN A 58 -0.79 -7.92 -1.73
N LEU A 59 -1.70 -8.00 -0.75
CA LEU A 59 -2.97 -8.71 -0.93
C LEU A 59 -3.81 -8.06 -2.05
N ALA A 60 -4.00 -6.74 -1.99
CA ALA A 60 -4.73 -5.96 -2.99
C ALA A 60 -4.12 -6.12 -4.39
N ALA A 61 -2.80 -5.95 -4.53
CA ALA A 61 -2.09 -6.16 -5.78
C ALA A 61 -2.35 -7.57 -6.36
N SER A 62 -2.29 -8.60 -5.50
CA SER A 62 -2.52 -9.97 -5.94
C SER A 62 -3.96 -10.21 -6.42
N TYR A 63 -4.95 -9.62 -5.76
CA TYR A 63 -6.37 -9.74 -6.15
C TYR A 63 -6.64 -9.03 -7.48
N MET A 64 -6.05 -7.85 -7.68
CA MET A 64 -6.10 -7.12 -8.94
C MET A 64 -5.42 -7.87 -10.08
N LEU A 65 -4.22 -8.44 -9.86
CA LEU A 65 -3.47 -9.21 -10.88
C LEU A 65 -4.26 -10.39 -11.45
N ARG A 66 -5.12 -11.01 -10.64
CA ARG A 66 -5.96 -12.15 -11.04
C ARG A 66 -7.38 -11.73 -11.46
N ASN A 67 -7.63 -10.42 -11.59
CA ASN A 67 -8.93 -9.84 -11.90
C ASN A 67 -10.06 -10.38 -11.00
N SER A 68 -9.80 -10.46 -9.69
CA SER A 68 -10.76 -10.97 -8.71
C SER A 68 -11.99 -10.06 -8.61
N GLU A 69 -13.19 -10.65 -8.49
CA GLU A 69 -14.41 -9.91 -8.19
C GLU A 69 -14.39 -9.23 -6.81
N PHE A 70 -13.52 -9.69 -5.91
CA PHE A 70 -13.33 -9.11 -4.57
C PHE A 70 -12.31 -7.97 -4.54
N ALA A 71 -11.69 -7.62 -5.68
CA ALA A 71 -10.69 -6.55 -5.73
C ALA A 71 -11.21 -5.20 -5.17
N PRO A 72 -12.45 -4.75 -5.44
CA PRO A 72 -12.98 -3.52 -4.84
C PRO A 72 -12.98 -3.55 -3.30
N LEU A 73 -13.48 -4.64 -2.69
CA LEU A 73 -13.53 -4.76 -1.22
C LEU A 73 -12.12 -4.70 -0.60
N VAL A 74 -11.17 -5.43 -1.17
CA VAL A 74 -9.79 -5.44 -0.67
C VAL A 74 -9.10 -4.08 -0.90
N CYS A 75 -9.42 -3.37 -1.98
CA CYS A 75 -8.89 -2.03 -2.22
C CYS A 75 -9.45 -1.01 -1.21
N GLU A 76 -10.71 -1.13 -0.79
CA GLU A 76 -11.30 -0.28 0.25
C GLU A 76 -10.53 -0.41 1.57
N ASP A 77 -10.33 -1.65 2.03
CA ASP A 77 -9.56 -1.93 3.25
C ASP A 77 -8.10 -1.48 3.10
N CYS A 78 -7.49 -1.73 1.94
CA CYS A 78 -6.12 -1.28 1.66
C CYS A 78 -5.98 0.24 1.73
N ALA A 79 -6.98 0.99 1.25
CA ALA A 79 -6.97 2.44 1.31
C ALA A 79 -7.03 2.95 2.75
N GLU A 80 -7.88 2.37 3.60
CA GLU A 80 -7.99 2.77 5.01
C GLU A 80 -6.71 2.45 5.79
N VAL A 81 -6.09 1.28 5.57
CA VAL A 81 -4.81 0.96 6.20
C VAL A 81 -3.68 1.86 5.70
N CYS A 82 -3.64 2.16 4.39
CA CYS A 82 -2.67 3.12 3.84
C CYS A 82 -2.82 4.50 4.46
N LYS A 83 -4.06 4.96 4.72
CA LYS A 83 -4.33 6.22 5.42
C LYS A 83 -3.76 6.21 6.84
N TRP A 84 -4.01 5.16 7.63
CA TRP A 84 -3.46 5.07 8.99
C TRP A 84 -1.94 5.02 9.00
N CYS A 85 -1.34 4.28 8.05
CA CYS A 85 0.11 4.20 7.91
C CYS A 85 0.73 5.53 7.52
N LYS A 86 0.14 6.24 6.54
CA LYS A 86 0.51 7.61 6.16
C LYS A 86 0.48 8.55 7.36
N GLU A 87 -0.66 8.60 8.06
CA GLU A 87 -0.86 9.52 9.18
C GLU A 87 0.12 9.26 10.33
N GLU A 88 0.48 7.99 10.58
CA GLU A 88 1.52 7.67 11.57
C GLU A 88 2.91 8.07 11.08
N CYS A 89 3.27 7.75 9.83
CA CYS A 89 4.56 8.12 9.24
C CYS A 89 4.79 9.63 9.22
N GLU A 90 3.76 10.44 8.94
CA GLU A 90 3.83 11.90 8.90
C GLU A 90 4.18 12.54 10.26
N ARG A 91 4.06 11.79 11.36
CA ARG A 91 4.42 12.28 12.70
C ARG A 91 5.93 12.35 12.94
N TYR A 92 6.72 11.75 12.05
CA TYR A 92 8.18 11.66 12.21
C TYR A 92 8.91 12.34 11.05
N ASP A 93 9.87 13.21 11.36
CA ASP A 93 10.65 13.95 10.35
C ASP A 93 11.78 13.12 9.70
N HIS A 94 11.79 11.79 9.90
CA HIS A 94 12.75 10.93 9.25
C HIS A 94 12.45 10.80 7.76
N TRP A 95 13.48 10.87 6.92
CA TRP A 95 13.32 10.77 5.47
C TRP A 95 12.59 9.48 5.04
N HIS A 96 12.82 8.36 5.73
CA HIS A 96 12.20 7.07 5.41
C HIS A 96 10.70 7.07 5.72
N CYS A 97 10.28 7.66 6.84
CA CYS A 97 8.86 7.87 7.16
C CYS A 97 8.18 8.80 6.14
N GLN A 98 8.84 9.90 5.75
CA GLN A 98 8.27 10.86 4.78
C GLN A 98 8.08 10.24 3.39
N GLU A 99 9.02 9.40 2.94
CA GLU A 99 8.87 8.65 1.69
C GLU A 99 7.79 7.55 1.80
N CYS A 100 7.68 6.89 2.96
CA CYS A 100 6.61 5.92 3.23
C CYS A 100 5.22 6.58 3.17
N ALA A 101 5.07 7.74 3.81
CA ALA A 101 3.82 8.51 3.82
C ALA A 101 3.37 8.87 2.40
N LYS A 102 4.28 9.33 1.53
CA LYS A 102 3.99 9.65 0.13
C LYS A 102 3.53 8.41 -0.65
N ALA A 103 4.21 7.28 -0.47
CA ALA A 103 3.84 6.04 -1.14
C ALA A 103 2.46 5.52 -0.68
N CYS A 104 2.19 5.58 0.63
CA CYS A 104 0.90 5.23 1.20
C CYS A 104 -0.23 6.15 0.69
N ALA A 105 0.01 7.46 0.58
CA ALA A 105 -0.96 8.40 0.01
C ALA A 105 -1.31 8.05 -1.44
N ALA A 106 -0.30 7.77 -2.28
CA ALA A 106 -0.52 7.38 -3.66
C ALA A 106 -1.28 6.04 -3.78
N CYS A 107 -0.96 5.06 -2.94
CA CYS A 107 -1.67 3.78 -2.90
C CYS A 107 -3.12 3.95 -2.46
N MET A 108 -3.38 4.72 -1.40
CA MET A 108 -4.73 5.06 -0.94
C MET A 108 -5.57 5.64 -2.07
N GLU A 109 -5.06 6.67 -2.76
CA GLU A 109 -5.79 7.32 -3.87
C GLU A 109 -6.10 6.37 -5.03
N MET A 110 -5.19 5.45 -5.37
CA MET A 110 -5.44 4.49 -6.44
C MET A 110 -6.41 3.40 -6.03
N CYS A 111 -6.29 2.89 -4.80
CA CYS A 111 -7.20 1.90 -4.25
C CYS A 111 -8.64 2.43 -4.18
N LEU A 112 -8.85 3.69 -3.78
CA LEU A 112 -10.18 4.33 -3.77
C LEU A 112 -10.80 4.49 -5.17
N LYS A 113 -10.01 4.49 -6.25
CA LYS A 113 -10.56 4.48 -7.62
C LYS A 113 -11.07 3.10 -8.02
N MET A 114 -10.72 2.05 -7.28
CA MET A 114 -11.12 0.67 -7.55
C MET A 114 -12.37 0.26 -6.77
N THR A 115 -12.72 1.02 -5.73
CA THR A 115 -13.97 0.92 -4.98
C THR A 115 -15.04 1.69 -5.75
N ALA A 116 -16.17 1.04 -6.07
CA ALA A 116 -17.20 1.56 -6.97
C ALA A 116 -17.79 2.92 -6.55
#